data_AF-A0AAW6RGK5-F1
#
_entry.id   AF-A0AAW6RGK5-F1
#
_cell.length_a   1.000
_cell.length_b   1.000
_cell.length_c   1.000
_cell.angle_alpha   90.00
_cell.angle_beta   90.00
_cell.angle_gamma   90.00
#
_symmetry.space_group_name_H-M   'P 1'
#
loop_
_entity.id
_entity.type
_entity.pdbx_description
1 polymer ?
#
loop_
_entity_poly.entity_id
_entity_poly.type
_entity_poly.pdbx_seq_one_letter_code
_entity_poly.pdbx_strand_id
1 'polypeptide(L)'
;MANTNTENTILVFTAKSLDSILEEGGSGVWKLDPARARKCTYVVCTQNAYNPEAYADATEPHGSAFLVGKISRIAPADDRWRIEFSEYATINQSEVWGGHRNPVRYTNLDDLGIQLDGLEWLPGPQSNTVAPTSAATAPHALTIQEAKAGLAETYGVDVGAIEVVIRG
;
A
#
# COMPACT_ATOMS: atom_id res chain seq x y z
N MET A 1 20.45 24.09 -11.38
CA MET A 1 20.29 22.65 -11.12
C MET A 1 18.82 22.34 -11.27
N ALA A 2 18.45 21.38 -12.10
CA ALA A 2 17.05 20.97 -12.23
C ALA A 2 16.71 20.08 -11.03
N ASN A 3 15.99 20.62 -10.04
CA ASN A 3 15.32 19.77 -9.05
C ASN A 3 14.19 19.05 -9.79
N THR A 4 14.43 17.83 -10.24
CA THR A 4 13.35 16.89 -10.56
C THR A 4 12.66 16.56 -9.24
N ASN A 5 11.69 17.40 -8.86
CA ASN A 5 10.88 17.24 -7.66
C ASN A 5 10.00 15.99 -7.82
N THR A 6 10.57 14.83 -7.49
CA THR A 6 9.90 13.54 -7.67
C THR A 6 8.98 13.35 -6.47
N GLU A 7 7.68 13.29 -6.74
CA GLU A 7 6.65 13.15 -5.73
C GLU A 7 6.89 11.92 -4.86
N ASN A 8 7.14 12.15 -3.57
CA ASN A 8 7.40 11.09 -2.61
C ASN A 8 6.17 10.73 -1.76
N THR A 9 5.04 11.42 -1.95
CA THR A 9 3.87 11.31 -1.07
C THR A 9 2.56 11.22 -1.84
N ILE A 10 1.66 10.36 -1.37
CA ILE A 10 0.26 10.29 -1.79
C ILE A 10 -0.60 10.89 -0.68
N LEU A 11 -1.23 12.02 -0.94
CA LEU A 11 -2.25 12.60 -0.07
C LEU A 11 -3.62 12.03 -0.47
N VAL A 12 -4.33 11.44 0.49
CA VAL A 12 -5.66 10.87 0.26
C VAL A 12 -6.72 11.50 1.14
N PHE A 13 -7.92 11.69 0.60
CA PHE A 13 -9.05 12.32 1.28
C PHE A 13 -10.12 11.29 1.62
N THR A 14 -10.05 10.76 2.84
CA THR A 14 -10.82 9.61 3.30
C THR A 14 -11.90 10.00 4.30
N ALA A 15 -13.06 9.36 4.23
CA ALA A 15 -14.12 9.51 5.23
C ALA A 15 -14.02 8.50 6.38
N LYS A 16 -12.94 7.70 6.39
CA LYS A 16 -12.72 6.66 7.39
C LYS A 16 -11.91 7.15 8.57
N SER A 17 -12.22 6.65 9.76
CA SER A 17 -11.41 6.83 10.97
C SER A 17 -10.05 6.13 10.86
N LEU A 18 -9.16 6.42 11.80
CA LEU A 18 -7.91 5.68 11.97
C LEU A 18 -8.18 4.19 12.21
N ASP A 19 -9.12 3.86 13.09
CA ASP A 19 -9.45 2.47 13.46
C ASP A 19 -9.92 1.68 12.23
N SER A 20 -10.86 2.23 11.46
CA SER A 20 -11.33 1.61 10.21
C SER A 20 -10.21 1.43 9.17
N ILE A 21 -9.29 2.40 9.06
CA ILE A 21 -8.13 2.29 8.15
C ILE A 21 -7.21 1.13 8.56
N LEU A 22 -6.99 0.95 9.86
CA LEU A 22 -6.16 -0.12 10.39
C LEU A 22 -6.86 -1.49 10.26
N GLU A 23 -8.13 -1.58 10.60
CA GLU A 23 -8.93 -2.81 10.44
C GLU A 23 -8.97 -3.29 8.98
N GLU A 24 -9.04 -2.36 8.03
CA GLU A 24 -9.09 -2.67 6.60
C GLU A 24 -7.72 -2.92 5.96
N GLY A 25 -6.63 -2.76 6.69
CA GLY A 25 -5.28 -3.04 6.18
C GLY A 25 -4.69 -1.94 5.29
N GLY A 26 -5.22 -0.72 5.28
CA GLY A 26 -4.66 0.37 4.48
C GLY A 26 -5.58 1.57 4.34
N SER A 27 -5.11 2.63 3.66
CA SER A 27 -5.81 3.94 3.63
C SER A 27 -7.15 3.97 2.88
N GLY A 28 -7.65 2.82 2.41
CA GLY A 28 -8.83 2.68 1.56
C GLY A 28 -8.50 2.16 0.15
N VAL A 29 -9.52 2.11 -0.72
CA VAL A 29 -9.40 1.67 -2.12
C VAL A 29 -9.65 2.83 -3.09
N TRP A 30 -8.64 3.13 -3.89
CA TRP A 30 -8.52 4.37 -4.64
C TRP A 30 -8.42 4.14 -6.14
N LYS A 31 -9.03 5.06 -6.92
CA LYS A 31 -8.68 5.22 -8.33
C LYS A 31 -7.41 6.06 -8.41
N LEU A 32 -6.29 5.41 -8.74
CA LEU A 32 -4.97 6.03 -8.83
C LEU A 32 -4.15 5.42 -9.95
N ASP A 33 -3.05 6.08 -10.31
CA ASP A 33 -2.00 5.53 -11.17
C ASP A 33 -1.03 4.64 -10.34
N PRO A 34 -1.06 3.31 -10.49
CA PRO A 34 -0.23 2.42 -9.67
C PRO A 34 1.27 2.52 -9.97
N ALA A 35 1.66 2.93 -11.18
CA ALA A 35 3.07 3.09 -11.52
C ALA A 35 3.67 4.34 -10.87
N ARG A 36 2.86 5.40 -10.73
CA ARG A 36 3.23 6.61 -9.99
C ARG A 36 3.20 6.37 -8.47
N ALA A 37 2.15 5.71 -7.97
CA ALA A 37 2.01 5.40 -6.54
C ALA A 37 3.16 4.57 -5.98
N ARG A 38 3.68 3.60 -6.73
CA ARG A 38 4.83 2.78 -6.31
C ARG A 38 6.14 3.54 -6.16
N LYS A 39 6.22 4.79 -6.63
CA LYS A 39 7.40 5.66 -6.45
C LYS A 39 7.32 6.51 -5.19
N CYS A 40 6.14 6.60 -4.58
CA CYS A 40 5.95 7.35 -3.35
C CYS A 40 6.36 6.49 -2.14
N THR A 41 7.00 7.15 -1.18
CA THR A 41 7.42 6.55 0.09
C THR A 41 6.31 6.65 1.14
N TYR A 42 5.51 7.71 1.09
CA TYR A 42 4.55 8.03 2.14
C TYR A 42 3.12 8.14 1.61
N VAL A 43 2.16 7.79 2.47
CA VAL A 43 0.76 8.16 2.33
C VAL A 43 0.38 9.07 3.48
N VAL A 44 -0.32 10.16 3.21
CA VAL A 44 -0.91 11.04 4.22
C VAL A 44 -2.42 10.97 4.07
N CYS A 45 -3.12 10.61 5.14
CA CYS A 45 -4.57 10.60 5.16
C CYS A 45 -5.09 11.92 5.71
N THR A 46 -5.97 12.56 4.94
CA THR A 46 -6.76 13.70 5.37
C THR A 46 -8.24 13.34 5.47
N GLN A 47 -8.95 13.96 6.40
CA GLN A 47 -10.30 13.54 6.74
C GLN A 47 -11.37 14.29 5.93
N ASN A 48 -12.25 13.55 5.25
CA ASN A 48 -13.52 14.05 4.74
C ASN A 48 -14.63 13.85 5.79
N ALA A 49 -14.77 14.79 6.72
CA ALA A 49 -15.77 14.74 7.79
C ALA A 49 -17.22 15.00 7.32
N TYR A 50 -17.42 15.35 6.04
CA TYR A 50 -18.75 15.71 5.50
C TYR A 50 -19.31 14.66 4.53
N ASN A 51 -18.69 13.48 4.48
CA ASN A 51 -19.19 12.40 3.64
C ASN A 51 -20.46 11.79 4.28
N PRO A 52 -21.60 11.78 3.58
CA PRO A 52 -22.87 11.29 4.12
C PRO A 52 -23.05 9.77 4.02
N GLU A 53 -22.09 9.06 3.40
CA GLU A 53 -22.19 7.62 3.16
C GLU A 53 -22.15 6.81 4.46
N ALA A 54 -22.86 5.69 4.51
CA ALA A 54 -22.99 4.88 5.72
C ALA A 54 -21.67 4.26 6.23
N TYR A 55 -20.64 4.16 5.36
CA TYR A 55 -19.31 3.69 5.75
C TYR A 55 -18.45 4.79 6.39
N ALA A 56 -18.88 6.05 6.34
CA ALA A 56 -18.12 7.16 6.88
C ALA A 56 -18.21 7.15 8.41
N ASP A 57 -17.06 7.12 9.07
CA ASP A 57 -16.90 7.10 10.53
C ASP A 57 -15.84 8.12 10.97
N ALA A 58 -15.66 9.19 10.20
CA ALA A 58 -14.68 10.25 10.44
C ALA A 58 -14.65 10.74 11.90
N THR A 59 -13.45 10.77 12.48
CA THR A 59 -13.20 11.23 13.86
C THR A 59 -12.46 12.56 13.92
N GLU A 60 -11.93 13.02 12.78
CA GLU A 60 -11.05 14.18 12.68
C GLU A 60 -11.73 15.38 11.98
N PRO A 61 -11.25 16.62 12.19
CA PRO A 61 -11.77 17.79 11.49
C PRO A 61 -11.68 17.67 9.96
N HIS A 62 -12.63 18.27 9.24
CA HIS A 62 -12.60 18.27 7.78
C HIS A 62 -11.28 18.86 7.24
N GLY A 63 -10.60 18.10 6.39
CA GLY A 63 -9.37 18.48 5.72
C GLY A 63 -8.11 18.39 6.58
N SER A 64 -8.19 18.01 7.86
CA SER A 64 -6.99 17.79 8.68
C SER A 64 -6.26 16.53 8.23
N ALA A 65 -4.93 16.54 8.28
CA ALA A 65 -4.11 15.35 8.20
C ALA A 65 -3.99 14.70 9.57
N PHE A 66 -4.26 13.40 9.63
CA PHE A 66 -4.32 12.66 10.90
C PHE A 66 -3.44 11.40 10.94
N LEU A 67 -3.00 10.92 9.77
CA LEU A 67 -2.09 9.77 9.65
C LEU A 67 -1.05 10.03 8.57
N VAL A 68 0.20 9.68 8.87
CA VAL A 68 1.24 9.43 7.87
C VAL A 68 1.65 7.97 7.93
N GLY A 69 1.65 7.27 6.80
CA GLY A 69 2.06 5.88 6.67
C GLY A 69 3.25 5.73 5.74
N LYS A 70 4.18 4.82 6.05
CA LYS A 70 5.25 4.40 5.14
C LYS A 70 4.70 3.31 4.22
N ILE A 71 4.53 3.64 2.93
CA ILE A 71 3.91 2.76 1.95
C ILE A 71 4.73 1.46 1.85
N SER A 72 4.07 0.33 2.08
CA SER A 72 4.65 -1.00 1.91
C SER A 72 4.25 -1.64 0.59
N ARG A 73 3.00 -1.39 0.15
CA ARG A 73 2.45 -2.01 -1.05
C ARG A 73 1.32 -1.19 -1.65
N ILE A 74 1.28 -1.18 -2.99
CA ILE A 74 0.12 -0.75 -3.77
C ILE A 74 -0.57 -2.03 -4.28
N ALA A 75 -1.58 -2.49 -3.56
CA ALA A 75 -2.25 -3.76 -3.81
C ALA A 75 -3.50 -3.58 -4.70
N PRO A 76 -3.76 -4.47 -5.67
CA PRO A 76 -4.98 -4.41 -6.47
C PRO A 76 -6.21 -4.68 -5.61
N ALA A 77 -7.30 -3.96 -5.88
CA ALA A 77 -8.62 -4.14 -5.27
C ALA A 77 -9.69 -3.85 -6.32
N ASP A 78 -10.18 -4.88 -7.01
CA ASP A 78 -11.07 -4.77 -8.18
C ASP A 78 -10.53 -3.79 -9.25
N ASP A 79 -11.29 -2.73 -9.59
CA ASP A 79 -10.90 -1.66 -10.53
C ASP A 79 -10.09 -0.52 -9.85
N ARG A 80 -9.63 -0.76 -8.62
CA ARG A 80 -8.96 0.21 -7.74
C ARG A 80 -7.69 -0.37 -7.12
N TRP A 81 -7.03 0.44 -6.29
CA TRP A 81 -5.81 0.07 -5.60
C TRP A 81 -5.88 0.46 -4.12
N ARG A 82 -5.47 -0.45 -3.25
CA ARG A 82 -5.24 -0.20 -1.83
C ARG A 82 -3.81 0.28 -1.61
N ILE A 83 -3.65 1.29 -0.76
CA ILE A 83 -2.35 1.74 -0.29
C ILE A 83 -2.14 1.16 1.11
N GLU A 84 -1.33 0.11 1.18
CA GLU A 84 -0.90 -0.53 2.42
C GLU A 84 0.37 0.17 2.94
N PHE A 85 0.56 0.18 4.26
CA PHE A 85 1.73 0.78 4.90
C PHE A 85 2.27 -0.11 6.01
N SER A 86 3.60 -0.18 6.14
CA SER A 86 4.28 -1.04 7.12
C SER A 86 4.33 -0.44 8.51
N GLU A 87 4.33 0.89 8.58
CA GLU A 87 4.37 1.69 9.80
C GLU A 87 3.53 2.94 9.57
N TYR A 88 2.97 3.48 10.65
CA TYR A 88 2.27 4.75 10.63
C TYR A 88 2.60 5.57 11.86
N ALA A 89 2.39 6.87 11.76
CA ALA A 89 2.36 7.77 12.89
C ALA A 89 1.07 8.60 12.85
N THR A 90 0.47 8.82 14.01
CA THR A 90 -0.62 9.77 14.14
C THR A 90 -0.06 11.18 14.13
N ILE A 91 -0.67 12.05 13.33
CA ILE A 91 -0.33 13.46 13.26
C ILE A 91 -1.60 14.28 13.50
N ASN A 92 -1.46 15.57 13.75
CA ASN A 92 -2.60 16.47 13.82
C ASN A 92 -2.22 17.80 13.18
N GLN A 93 -2.60 17.96 11.92
CA GLN A 93 -2.36 19.19 11.17
C GLN A 93 -3.64 19.61 10.46
N SER A 94 -4.16 20.78 10.80
CA SER A 94 -5.38 21.33 10.22
C SER A 94 -5.19 21.76 8.76
N GLU A 95 -6.26 21.69 7.97
CA GLU A 95 -6.37 22.31 6.63
C GLU A 95 -5.33 21.85 5.60
N VAL A 96 -4.82 20.62 5.71
CA VAL A 96 -3.86 20.04 4.75
C VAL A 96 -4.54 19.71 3.40
N TRP A 97 -5.83 19.35 3.41
CA TRP A 97 -6.57 19.14 2.17
C TRP A 97 -7.00 20.46 1.51
N GLY A 98 -6.31 20.85 0.43
CA GLY A 98 -6.56 22.10 -0.31
C GLY A 98 -7.81 22.13 -1.20
N GLY A 99 -8.85 21.34 -0.91
CA GLY A 99 -10.13 21.37 -1.65
C GLY A 99 -10.07 20.75 -3.06
N HIS A 100 -9.16 19.81 -3.31
CA HIS A 100 -9.02 19.18 -4.61
C HIS A 100 -10.21 18.26 -4.94
N ARG A 101 -10.58 18.20 -6.24
CA ARG A 101 -11.71 17.37 -6.72
C ARG A 101 -11.44 15.86 -6.64
N ASN A 102 -10.22 15.44 -6.94
CA ASN A 102 -9.84 14.03 -6.87
C ASN A 102 -9.39 13.71 -5.44
N PRO A 103 -9.94 12.68 -4.76
CA PRO A 103 -9.54 12.34 -3.39
C PRO A 103 -8.14 11.72 -3.29
N VAL A 104 -7.36 11.67 -4.38
CA VAL A 104 -5.96 11.26 -4.40
C VAL A 104 -5.14 12.35 -5.06
N ARG A 105 -4.06 12.76 -4.40
CA ARG A 105 -3.09 13.74 -4.91
C ARG A 105 -1.67 13.24 -4.69
N TYR A 106 -0.85 13.35 -5.73
CA TYR A 106 0.59 13.14 -5.64
C TYR A 106 1.27 14.47 -5.31
N THR A 107 2.20 14.44 -4.37
CA THR A 107 2.86 15.63 -3.81
C THR A 107 4.13 15.23 -3.05
N ASN A 108 4.70 16.14 -2.27
CA ASN A 108 5.82 15.88 -1.38
C ASN A 108 5.44 16.21 0.06
N LEU A 109 6.01 15.50 1.04
CA LEU A 109 5.80 15.82 2.46
C LEU A 109 6.14 17.28 2.78
N ASP A 110 7.24 17.79 2.21
CA ASP A 110 7.68 19.17 2.40
C ASP A 110 6.63 20.19 1.92
N ASP A 111 5.96 19.90 0.81
CA ASP A 111 4.87 20.74 0.26
C ASP A 111 3.63 20.72 1.17
N LEU A 112 3.49 19.70 2.02
CA LEU A 112 2.43 19.58 3.03
C LEU A 112 2.82 20.20 4.38
N GLY A 113 4.09 20.57 4.56
CA GLY A 113 4.60 21.09 5.84
C GLY A 113 4.69 20.03 6.96
N ILE A 114 4.62 18.74 6.63
CA ILE A 114 4.63 17.64 7.61
C ILE A 114 6.09 17.27 7.92
N GLN A 115 6.46 17.35 9.21
CA GLN A 115 7.78 16.94 9.69
C GLN A 115 7.71 15.51 10.24
N LEU A 116 8.67 14.67 9.86
CA LEU A 116 8.74 13.27 10.33
C LEU A 116 9.57 13.09 11.60
N ASP A 117 10.39 14.09 11.93
CA ASP A 117 11.30 14.02 13.07
C ASP A 117 10.50 14.04 14.39
N GLY A 118 10.79 13.07 15.24
CA GLY A 118 10.13 12.92 16.54
C GLY A 118 8.74 12.28 16.50
N LEU A 119 8.27 11.81 15.34
CA LEU A 119 7.03 11.03 15.26
C LEU A 119 7.20 9.65 15.92
N GLU A 120 6.18 9.23 16.65
CA GLU A 120 6.07 7.87 17.18
C GLU A 120 5.53 6.95 16.08
N TRP A 121 6.41 6.09 15.56
CA TRP A 121 6.05 5.12 14.52
C TRP A 121 5.50 3.84 15.17
N LEU A 122 4.24 3.54 14.87
CA LEU A 122 3.54 2.34 15.25
C LEU A 122 3.53 1.34 14.08
N PRO A 123 3.47 0.03 14.35
CA PRO A 123 3.37 -0.98 13.30
C PRO A 123 2.08 -0.78 12.50
N GLY A 124 2.20 -0.83 11.18
CA GLY A 124 1.07 -0.80 10.26
C GLY A 124 0.14 -2.01 10.44
N PRO A 125 -1.07 -1.95 9.87
CA PRO A 125 -2.05 -2.99 10.05
C PRO A 125 -1.51 -4.31 9.51
N GLN A 126 -1.56 -5.33 10.36
CA GLN A 126 -1.16 -6.67 9.96
C GLN A 126 -2.23 -7.19 9.01
N SER A 127 -1.89 -7.31 7.74
CA SER A 127 -2.76 -8.01 6.81
C SER A 127 -2.94 -9.43 7.33
N ASN A 128 -4.10 -9.74 7.92
CA ASN A 128 -4.59 -11.11 8.11
C ASN A 128 -4.95 -11.77 6.76
N THR A 129 -4.30 -11.33 5.68
CA THR A 129 -4.07 -12.19 4.54
C THR A 129 -3.21 -13.31 5.08
N VAL A 130 -3.81 -14.49 5.24
CA VAL A 130 -3.06 -15.74 5.16
C VAL A 130 -2.36 -15.69 3.81
N ALA A 131 -1.19 -15.06 3.76
CA ALA A 131 -0.20 -15.43 2.79
C ALA A 131 -0.09 -16.95 2.97
N PRO A 132 -0.19 -17.76 1.91
CA PRO A 132 0.34 -19.11 2.03
C PRO A 132 1.74 -18.90 2.61
N THR A 133 2.05 -19.60 3.69
CA THR A 133 3.34 -19.54 4.35
C THR A 133 4.41 -20.06 3.39
N SER A 134 4.75 -19.30 2.36
CA SER A 134 6.07 -19.34 1.77
C SER A 134 6.92 -18.56 2.76
N ALA A 135 7.43 -19.30 3.74
CA ALA A 135 8.72 -18.98 4.29
C ALA A 135 9.60 -18.54 3.11
N ALA A 136 10.09 -17.30 3.16
CA ALA A 136 11.07 -16.80 2.22
C ALA A 136 12.33 -17.66 2.36
N THR A 137 12.31 -18.82 1.72
CA THR A 137 13.47 -19.62 1.46
C THR A 137 14.22 -18.81 0.40
N ALA A 138 15.44 -18.40 0.72
CA ALA A 138 16.41 -17.99 -0.30
C ALA A 138 16.31 -18.95 -1.50
N PRO A 139 16.53 -18.52 -2.76
CA PRO A 139 16.34 -19.39 -3.91
C PRO A 139 17.14 -20.68 -3.71
N HIS A 140 16.46 -21.75 -3.31
CA HIS A 140 17.10 -23.03 -3.13
C HIS A 140 17.16 -23.66 -4.52
N ALA A 141 18.36 -24.09 -4.92
CA ALA A 141 18.50 -24.93 -6.09
C ALA A 141 17.51 -26.09 -6.01
N LEU A 142 16.60 -26.17 -6.98
CA LEU A 142 15.65 -27.26 -7.09
C LEU A 142 16.40 -28.55 -7.46
N THR A 143 16.01 -29.65 -6.84
CA THR A 143 16.35 -30.97 -7.35
C THR A 143 15.65 -31.22 -8.69
N ILE A 144 16.18 -32.15 -9.49
CA ILE A 144 15.52 -32.57 -10.75
C ILE A 144 14.09 -33.08 -10.47
N GLN A 145 13.87 -33.74 -9.32
CA GLN A 145 12.56 -34.27 -8.96
C GLN A 145 11.54 -33.17 -8.67
N GLU A 146 11.92 -32.14 -7.92
CA GLU A 146 11.05 -30.99 -7.65
C GLU A 146 10.73 -30.20 -8.92
N ALA A 147 11.73 -30.02 -9.79
CA ALA A 147 11.52 -29.40 -11.09
C ALA A 147 10.54 -30.21 -11.95
N LYS A 148 10.69 -31.54 -12.02
CA LYS A 148 9.75 -32.40 -12.74
C LYS A 148 8.34 -32.37 -12.13
N ALA A 149 8.22 -32.36 -10.80
CA ALA A 149 6.92 -32.29 -10.13
C ALA A 149 6.16 -31.00 -10.47
N GLY A 150 6.84 -29.84 -10.40
CA GLY A 150 6.23 -28.56 -10.76
C GLY A 150 5.83 -28.46 -12.24
N LEU A 151 6.66 -29.00 -13.15
CA LEU A 151 6.31 -29.07 -14.56
C LEU A 151 5.13 -30.03 -14.82
N ALA A 152 5.07 -31.16 -14.12
CA ALA A 152 4.00 -32.15 -14.25
C ALA A 152 2.64 -31.56 -13.88
N GLU A 153 2.58 -30.80 -12.78
CA GLU A 153 1.39 -30.06 -12.37
C GLU A 153 0.99 -29.00 -13.40
N THR A 154 1.96 -28.23 -13.92
CA THR A 154 1.72 -27.18 -14.91
C THR A 154 1.12 -27.73 -16.21
N TYR A 155 1.59 -28.90 -16.66
CA TYR A 155 1.21 -29.51 -17.94
C TYR A 155 0.17 -30.64 -17.80
N GLY A 156 -0.26 -30.96 -16.58
CA GLY A 156 -1.26 -32.00 -16.31
C GLY A 156 -0.80 -33.40 -16.75
N VAL A 157 0.49 -33.69 -16.62
CA VAL A 157 1.09 -34.99 -17.01
C VAL A 157 1.66 -35.71 -15.80
N ASP A 158 1.98 -37.00 -15.95
CA ASP A 158 2.70 -37.75 -14.93
C ASP A 158 4.15 -37.26 -14.80
N VAL A 159 4.70 -37.27 -13.58
CA VAL A 159 6.08 -36.84 -13.30
C VAL A 159 7.10 -37.69 -14.08
N GLY A 160 6.82 -38.98 -14.27
CA GLY A 160 7.63 -39.89 -15.08
C GLY A 160 7.59 -39.60 -16.58
N ALA A 161 6.60 -38.83 -17.06
CA ALA A 161 6.49 -38.41 -18.45
C ALA A 161 7.36 -37.17 -18.78
N ILE A 162 8.04 -36.58 -17.78
CA ILE A 162 8.87 -35.40 -17.96
C ILE A 162 10.36 -35.75 -18.04
N GLU A 163 11.01 -35.27 -19.09
CA GLU A 163 12.46 -35.31 -19.29
C GLU A 163 13.04 -33.89 -19.21
N VAL A 164 14.14 -33.72 -18.47
CA VAL A 164 14.85 -32.44 -18.34
C VAL A 164 16.23 -32.60 -18.98
N VAL A 165 16.50 -31.82 -20.02
CA VAL A 165 17.79 -31.83 -20.75
C VAL A 165 18.49 -30.49 -20.57
N ILE A 166 19.71 -30.51 -20.05
CA ILE A 166 20.57 -29.34 -19.93
C ILE A 166 21.62 -29.40 -21.03
N ARG A 167 21.61 -28.41 -21.94
CA ARG A 167 22.67 -28.23 -22.95
C ARG A 167 23.61 -27.15 -22.45
N GLY A 168 24.85 -27.53 -22.14
CA GLY A 168 25.95 -26.62 -21.81
C GLY A 168 26.55 -25.98 -23.04
#